data_AF-A0A1I6L9Z1-F1
#
_entry.id   AF-A0A1I6L9Z1-F1
#
_cell.length_a   1.000
_cell.length_b   1.000
_cell.length_c   1.000
_cell.angle_alpha   90.00
_cell.angle_beta   90.00
_cell.angle_gamma   90.00
#
_symmetry.space_group_name_H-M   'P 1'
#
loop_
_entity.id
_entity.type
_entity.pdbx_description
1 polymer ?
#
loop_
_entity_poly.entity_id
_entity_poly.type
_entity_poly.pdbx_seq_one_letter_code
_entity_poly.pdbx_strand_id
1 'polypeptide(L)'
;MSSTRGWRTLVRLKERRLEQLDAALDAARAQARQRQQQLEALTAEADGCRAREDAQRAKLEALAGTAAGFRPSDLVTLQHLLEEATRTTLAAAKRVQDGERQVEAAQQAVVSAQHARRRGEQQLDGCRQRLETTLRTQQAEQDDQQDEEAEEASVARLLAARPDRQPEAA
;
A
#
# COMPACT_ATOMS: atom_id res chain seq x y z
N MET A 1 26.07 11.03 20.09
CA MET A 1 25.94 9.57 19.83
C MET A 1 24.52 9.14 20.10
N SER A 2 23.88 8.36 19.20
CA SER A 2 22.55 7.79 19.48
C SER A 2 22.72 6.62 20.44
N SER A 3 22.10 6.67 21.61
CA SER A 3 22.17 5.59 22.58
C SER A 3 21.44 4.33 22.07
N THR A 4 21.85 3.16 22.54
CA THR A 4 21.20 1.86 22.26
C THR A 4 19.70 1.89 22.51
N ARG A 5 19.27 2.62 23.55
CA ARG A 5 17.86 2.86 23.86
C ARG A 5 17.14 3.66 22.76
N GLY A 6 17.81 4.64 22.17
CA GLY A 6 17.33 5.39 21.01
C GLY A 6 17.13 4.50 19.80
N TRP A 7 18.11 3.65 19.48
CA TRP A 7 18.00 2.69 18.36
C TRP A 7 16.88 1.66 18.56
N ARG A 8 16.73 1.09 19.77
CA ARG A 8 15.60 0.19 20.10
C ARG A 8 14.25 0.87 19.92
N THR A 9 14.14 2.13 20.33
CA THR A 9 12.90 2.92 20.15
C THR A 9 12.62 3.17 18.66
N LEU A 10 13.64 3.51 17.88
CA LEU A 10 13.50 3.73 16.43
C LEU A 10 13.05 2.46 15.70
N VAL A 11 13.62 1.30 16.04
CA VAL A 11 13.19 0.01 15.46
C VAL A 11 11.70 -0.23 15.73
N ARG A 12 11.25 -0.09 16.98
CA ARG A 12 9.83 -0.25 17.34
C ARG A 12 8.92 0.74 16.60
N LEU A 13 9.34 1.99 16.46
CA LEU A 13 8.60 3.00 15.71
C LEU A 13 8.47 2.60 14.22
N LYS A 14 9.56 2.09 13.63
CA LYS A 14 9.57 1.66 12.23
C LYS A 14 8.74 0.39 12.02
N GLU A 15 8.73 -0.55 12.95
CA GLU A 15 7.84 -1.71 12.94
C GLU A 15 6.38 -1.28 12.93
N ARG A 16 5.97 -0.41 13.85
CA ARG A 16 4.60 0.12 13.88
C ARG A 16 4.25 0.90 12.61
N ARG A 17 5.22 1.62 12.03
CA ARG A 17 5.00 2.33 10.76
C ARG A 17 4.82 1.34 9.61
N LEU A 18 5.51 0.21 9.62
CA LEU A 18 5.36 -0.82 8.62
C LEU A 18 3.97 -1.46 8.68
N GLU A 19 3.46 -1.74 9.88
CA GLU A 19 2.08 -2.21 10.09
C GLU A 19 1.04 -1.24 9.51
N GLN A 20 1.25 0.08 9.66
CA GLN A 20 0.38 1.09 9.05
C GLN A 20 0.46 1.08 7.52
N LEU A 21 1.65 0.83 6.95
CA LEU A 21 1.83 0.75 5.50
C LEU A 21 1.19 -0.53 4.94
N ASP A 22 1.22 -1.63 5.69
CA ASP A 22 0.51 -2.86 5.34
C ASP A 22 -1.00 -2.65 5.34
N ALA A 23 -1.55 -2.04 6.39
CA ALA A 23 -2.97 -1.69 6.44
C ALA A 23 -3.39 -0.75 5.29
N ALA A 24 -2.54 0.23 4.94
CA ALA A 24 -2.79 1.12 3.81
C ALA A 24 -2.75 0.38 2.45
N LEU A 25 -1.83 -0.58 2.29
CA LEU A 25 -1.76 -1.42 1.09
C LEU A 25 -3.01 -2.29 0.95
N ASP A 26 -3.47 -2.89 2.05
CA ASP A 26 -4.68 -3.72 2.03
C ASP A 26 -5.94 -2.88 1.75
N ALA A 27 -6.04 -1.68 2.32
CA ALA A 27 -7.10 -0.73 1.99
C ALA A 27 -7.08 -0.33 0.50
N ALA A 28 -5.91 -0.04 -0.07
CA ALA A 28 -5.77 0.28 -1.49
C ALA A 28 -6.18 -0.89 -2.38
N ARG A 29 -5.81 -2.13 -2.02
CA ARG A 29 -6.21 -3.35 -2.73
C ARG A 29 -7.72 -3.57 -2.68
N ALA A 30 -8.32 -3.38 -1.51
CA ALA A 30 -9.78 -3.48 -1.35
C ALA A 30 -10.50 -2.44 -2.21
N GLN A 31 -10.02 -1.19 -2.22
CA GLN A 31 -10.55 -0.13 -3.06
C GLN A 31 -10.41 -0.45 -4.55
N ALA A 32 -9.27 -0.96 -5.00
CA ALA A 32 -9.09 -1.36 -6.41
C ALA A 32 -10.08 -2.47 -6.82
N ARG A 33 -10.29 -3.48 -5.97
CA ARG A 33 -11.30 -4.53 -6.21
C ARG A 33 -12.72 -3.96 -6.27
N GLN A 34 -13.06 -3.05 -5.36
CA GLN A 34 -14.37 -2.39 -5.37
C GLN A 34 -14.59 -1.57 -6.65
N ARG A 35 -13.57 -0.83 -7.11
CA ARG A 35 -13.65 -0.09 -8.38
C ARG A 35 -13.82 -1.01 -9.59
N GLN A 36 -13.14 -2.16 -9.59
CA GLN A 36 -13.31 -3.16 -10.64
C GLN A 36 -14.75 -3.70 -10.70
N GLN A 37 -15.32 -4.04 -9.56
CA GLN A 37 -16.73 -4.49 -9.47
C GLN A 37 -17.72 -3.41 -9.90
N GLN A 38 -17.45 -2.14 -9.55
CA GLN A 38 -18.25 -1.01 -10.01
C GLN A 38 -18.17 -0.84 -11.53
N LEU A 39 -17.00 -1.01 -12.12
CA LEU A 39 -16.83 -0.97 -13.58
C LEU A 39 -17.61 -2.10 -14.26
N GLU A 40 -17.56 -3.32 -13.73
CA GLU A 40 -18.34 -4.46 -14.24
C GLU A 40 -19.85 -4.15 -14.25
N ALA A 41 -20.37 -3.56 -13.17
CA ALA A 41 -21.77 -3.13 -13.10
C ALA A 41 -22.09 -2.03 -14.13
N LEU A 42 -21.22 -1.02 -14.27
CA LEU A 42 -21.40 0.05 -15.26
C LEU A 42 -21.38 -0.47 -16.70
N THR A 43 -20.52 -1.45 -17.00
CA THR A 43 -20.46 -2.09 -18.31
C THR A 43 -21.74 -2.88 -18.59
N ALA A 44 -22.24 -3.65 -17.63
CA ALA A 44 -23.51 -4.36 -17.77
C ALA A 44 -24.70 -3.40 -17.97
N GLU A 45 -24.71 -2.26 -17.26
CA GLU A 45 -25.70 -1.20 -17.51
C GLU A 45 -25.59 -0.62 -18.92
N ALA A 46 -24.38 -0.37 -19.42
CA ALA A 46 -24.15 0.16 -20.75
C ALA A 46 -24.61 -0.81 -21.85
N ASP A 47 -24.36 -2.11 -21.67
CA ASP A 47 -24.83 -3.15 -22.59
C ASP A 47 -26.37 -3.23 -22.57
N GLY A 48 -27.00 -3.10 -21.41
CA GLY A 48 -28.46 -2.99 -21.30
C GLY A 48 -29.03 -1.75 -22.00
N CYS A 49 -28.32 -0.61 -21.95
CA CYS A 49 -28.72 0.60 -22.69
C CYS A 49 -28.60 0.40 -24.21
N ARG A 50 -27.50 -0.20 -24.68
CA ARG A 50 -27.29 -0.53 -26.10
C ARG A 50 -28.37 -1.46 -26.62
N ALA A 51 -28.68 -2.54 -25.89
CA ALA A 51 -29.74 -3.47 -26.29
C ALA A 51 -31.11 -2.78 -26.40
N ARG A 52 -31.40 -1.80 -25.54
CA ARG A 52 -32.63 -1.00 -25.66
C ARG A 52 -32.61 -0.11 -26.89
N GLU A 53 -31.49 0.55 -27.19
CA GLU A 53 -31.33 1.35 -28.40
C GLU A 53 -31.52 0.51 -29.67
N ASP A 54 -30.84 -0.63 -29.75
CA ASP A 54 -30.95 -1.59 -30.87
C ASP A 54 -32.40 -2.08 -31.04
N ALA A 55 -33.10 -2.34 -29.94
CA ALA A 55 -34.52 -2.72 -30.00
C ALA A 55 -35.42 -1.59 -30.53
N GLN A 56 -35.12 -0.32 -30.23
CA GLN A 56 -35.87 0.81 -30.83
C GLN A 56 -35.54 1.00 -32.31
N ARG A 57 -34.27 0.83 -32.71
CA ARG A 57 -33.85 0.86 -34.12
C ARG A 57 -34.55 -0.24 -34.92
N ALA A 58 -34.56 -1.48 -34.42
CA ALA A 58 -35.24 -2.59 -35.06
C ALA A 58 -36.76 -2.36 -35.21
N LYS A 59 -37.41 -1.73 -34.21
CA LYS A 59 -38.82 -1.34 -34.33
C LYS A 59 -39.05 -0.30 -35.43
N LEU A 60 -38.19 0.71 -35.54
CA LEU A 60 -38.25 1.71 -36.60
C LEU A 60 -38.02 1.10 -37.99
N GLU A 61 -37.07 0.17 -38.13
CA GLU A 61 -36.81 -0.55 -39.37
C GLU A 61 -37.99 -1.44 -39.79
N ALA A 62 -38.57 -2.18 -38.84
CA ALA A 62 -39.75 -3.02 -39.09
C ALA A 62 -40.95 -2.20 -39.60
N LEU A 63 -41.07 -0.95 -39.15
CA LEU A 63 -42.11 -0.04 -39.59
C LEU A 63 -41.92 0.49 -41.01
N ALA A 64 -40.68 0.70 -41.43
CA ALA A 64 -40.38 1.02 -42.82
C ALA A 64 -40.75 -0.16 -43.76
N GLY A 65 -40.75 -1.39 -43.25
CA GLY A 65 -41.05 -2.62 -44.00
C GLY A 65 -42.51 -3.07 -44.03
N THR A 66 -43.39 -2.50 -43.20
CA THR A 66 -44.81 -2.92 -43.09
C THR A 66 -45.77 -1.80 -43.48
N ALA A 67 -46.32 -1.88 -44.70
CA ALA A 67 -47.19 -0.84 -45.25
C ALA A 67 -48.64 -0.82 -44.72
N ALA A 68 -49.04 -1.74 -43.83
CA ALA A 68 -50.42 -1.89 -43.38
C ALA A 68 -50.58 -1.63 -41.87
N GLY A 69 -51.36 -0.60 -41.52
CA GLY A 69 -51.85 -0.35 -40.14
C GLY A 69 -51.11 0.70 -39.32
N PHE A 70 -50.10 1.38 -39.88
CA PHE A 70 -49.26 2.33 -39.14
C PHE A 70 -49.76 3.77 -39.20
N ARG A 71 -49.67 4.51 -38.09
CA ARG A 71 -50.04 5.94 -38.02
C ARG A 71 -48.80 6.82 -37.97
N PRO A 72 -48.81 8.02 -38.58
CA PRO A 72 -47.70 8.98 -38.48
C PRO A 72 -47.28 9.32 -37.03
N SER A 73 -48.23 9.27 -36.08
CA SER A 73 -47.96 9.47 -34.65
C SER A 73 -46.98 8.46 -34.07
N ASP A 74 -47.00 7.23 -34.58
CA ASP A 74 -46.20 6.13 -34.08
C ASP A 74 -44.73 6.28 -34.51
N LEU A 75 -44.50 6.90 -35.69
CA LEU A 75 -43.16 7.25 -36.17
C LEU A 75 -42.50 8.27 -35.26
N VAL A 76 -43.19 9.36 -34.96
CA VAL A 76 -42.70 10.44 -34.09
C VAL A 76 -42.41 9.90 -32.70
N THR A 77 -43.28 9.05 -32.17
CA THR A 77 -43.08 8.42 -30.85
C THR A 77 -41.82 7.56 -30.82
N LEU A 78 -41.60 6.73 -31.83
CA LEU A 78 -40.43 5.86 -31.88
C LEU A 78 -39.13 6.60 -32.16
N GLN A 79 -39.18 7.70 -32.93
CA GLN A 79 -38.04 8.61 -33.09
C GLN A 79 -37.63 9.21 -31.75
N HIS A 80 -38.58 9.71 -30.94
CA HIS A 80 -38.27 10.22 -29.61
C HIS A 80 -37.75 9.14 -28.65
N LEU A 81 -38.31 7.93 -28.68
CA LEU A 81 -37.80 6.82 -27.88
C LEU A 81 -36.37 6.40 -28.30
N LEU A 82 -36.06 6.46 -29.59
CA LEU A 82 -34.71 6.21 -30.09
C LEU A 82 -33.74 7.32 -29.66
N GLU A 83 -34.14 8.59 -29.76
CA GLU A 83 -33.34 9.73 -29.28
C GLU A 83 -33.03 9.60 -27.79
N GLU A 84 -34.03 9.27 -26.98
CA GLU A 84 -33.85 9.04 -25.55
C GLU A 84 -32.90 7.85 -25.29
N ALA A 85 -33.12 6.71 -25.96
CA ALA A 85 -32.25 5.55 -25.85
C ALA A 85 -30.80 5.90 -26.20
N THR A 86 -30.58 6.57 -27.33
CA THR A 86 -29.25 7.03 -27.80
C THR A 86 -28.59 7.92 -26.75
N ARG A 87 -29.32 8.89 -26.18
CA ARG A 87 -28.81 9.76 -25.11
C ARG A 87 -28.40 8.95 -23.87
N THR A 88 -29.21 7.96 -23.47
CA THR A 88 -28.88 7.11 -22.32
C THR A 88 -27.67 6.20 -22.59
N THR A 89 -27.53 5.67 -23.80
CA THR A 89 -26.36 4.89 -24.22
C THR A 89 -25.08 5.72 -24.16
N LEU A 90 -25.12 6.95 -24.70
CA LEU A 90 -23.97 7.86 -24.65
C LEU A 90 -23.58 8.22 -23.21
N ALA A 91 -24.57 8.49 -22.35
CA ALA A 91 -24.33 8.76 -20.93
C ALA A 91 -23.75 7.54 -20.20
N ALA A 92 -24.23 6.32 -20.50
CA ALA A 92 -23.69 5.09 -19.94
C ALA A 92 -22.25 4.83 -20.40
N ALA A 93 -21.95 5.02 -21.69
CA ALA A 93 -20.60 4.88 -22.24
C ALA A 93 -19.62 5.85 -21.57
N LYS A 94 -20.03 7.10 -21.31
CA LYS A 94 -19.21 8.06 -20.56
C LYS A 94 -18.94 7.59 -19.13
N ARG A 95 -19.95 7.06 -18.44
CA ARG A 95 -19.79 6.51 -17.08
C ARG A 95 -18.82 5.33 -17.05
N VAL A 96 -18.87 4.44 -18.05
CA VAL A 96 -17.90 3.34 -18.20
C VAL A 96 -16.48 3.90 -18.34
N GLN A 97 -16.27 4.87 -19.23
CA GLN A 97 -14.96 5.49 -19.42
C GLN A 97 -14.43 6.16 -18.13
N ASP A 98 -15.29 6.85 -17.39
CA ASP A 98 -14.91 7.44 -16.11
C ASP A 98 -14.64 6.35 -15.04
N GLY A 99 -15.35 5.22 -15.09
CA GLY A 99 -15.10 4.04 -14.27
C GLY A 99 -13.74 3.39 -14.56
N GLU A 100 -13.37 3.24 -15.84
CA GLU A 100 -12.06 2.73 -16.27
C GLU A 100 -10.92 3.58 -15.71
N ARG A 101 -11.04 4.91 -15.81
CA ARG A 101 -10.06 5.86 -15.23
C ARG A 101 -9.94 5.71 -13.71
N GLN A 102 -11.06 5.47 -13.02
CA GLN A 102 -11.06 5.25 -11.57
C GLN A 102 -10.39 3.92 -11.19
N VAL A 103 -10.57 2.88 -11.99
CA VAL A 103 -9.88 1.59 -11.82
C VAL A 103 -8.37 1.79 -12.01
N GLU A 104 -7.95 2.47 -13.08
CA GLU A 104 -6.55 2.75 -13.34
C GLU A 104 -5.90 3.54 -12.19
N ALA A 105 -6.54 4.60 -11.73
CA ALA A 105 -6.06 5.39 -10.60
C ALA A 105 -5.96 4.56 -9.31
N ALA A 106 -6.92 3.66 -9.04
CA ALA A 106 -6.88 2.77 -7.88
C ALA A 106 -5.75 1.73 -7.99
N GLN A 107 -5.47 1.21 -9.19
CA GLN A 107 -4.34 0.31 -9.43
C GLN A 107 -3.00 1.03 -9.22
N GLN A 108 -2.86 2.27 -9.71
CA GLN A 108 -1.68 3.10 -9.46
C GLN A 108 -1.49 3.37 -7.95
N ALA A 109 -2.58 3.60 -7.21
CA ALA A 109 -2.53 3.74 -5.76
C ALA A 109 -1.99 2.46 -5.08
N VAL A 110 -2.42 1.28 -5.51
CA VAL A 110 -1.87 -0.01 -5.01
C VAL A 110 -0.36 -0.10 -5.27
N VAL A 111 0.11 0.22 -6.48
CA VAL A 111 1.53 0.19 -6.81
C VAL A 111 2.33 1.16 -5.92
N SER A 112 1.83 2.38 -5.74
CA SER A 112 2.48 3.38 -4.88
C SER A 112 2.56 2.92 -3.41
N ALA A 113 1.50 2.29 -2.89
CA ALA A 113 1.46 1.73 -1.54
C ALA A 113 2.46 0.57 -1.38
N GLN A 114 2.59 -0.31 -2.38
CA GLN A 114 3.60 -1.38 -2.39
C GLN A 114 5.02 -0.81 -2.34
N HIS A 115 5.32 0.22 -3.14
CA HIS A 115 6.61 0.87 -3.09
C HIS A 115 6.87 1.55 -1.74
N ALA A 116 5.87 2.19 -1.15
CA ALA A 116 6.00 2.80 0.17
C ALA A 116 6.31 1.75 1.26
N ARG A 117 5.61 0.60 1.23
CA ARG A 117 5.87 -0.54 2.12
C ARG A 117 7.29 -1.06 1.96
N ARG A 118 7.74 -1.35 0.73
CA ARG A 118 9.11 -1.85 0.46
C ARG A 118 10.19 -0.88 0.98
N ARG A 119 10.00 0.42 0.79
CA ARG A 119 10.90 1.43 1.37
C ARG A 119 10.87 1.42 2.89
N GLY A 120 9.70 1.23 3.50
CA GLY A 120 9.54 1.07 4.94
C GLY A 120 10.32 -0.14 5.49
N GLU A 121 10.22 -1.28 4.81
CA GLU A 121 10.97 -2.52 5.13
C GLU A 121 12.48 -2.26 5.09
N GLN A 122 12.98 -1.69 4.00
CA GLN A 122 14.42 -1.36 3.86
C GLN A 122 14.92 -0.42 4.97
N GLN A 123 14.10 0.56 5.36
CA GLN A 123 14.44 1.47 6.45
C GLN A 123 14.48 0.76 7.82
N LEU A 124 13.54 -0.17 8.06
CA LEU A 124 13.51 -0.96 9.28
C LEU A 124 14.75 -1.86 9.36
N ASP A 125 15.09 -2.54 8.27
CA ASP A 125 16.26 -3.41 8.20
C ASP A 125 17.56 -2.62 8.45
N GLY A 126 17.69 -1.44 7.85
CA GLY A 126 18.82 -0.55 8.12
C GLY A 126 18.89 -0.10 9.59
N CYS A 127 17.75 0.14 10.25
CA CYS A 127 17.74 0.47 11.68
C CYS A 127 18.12 -0.74 12.55
N ARG A 128 17.67 -1.95 12.20
CA ARG A 128 18.01 -3.19 12.90
C ARG A 128 19.50 -3.50 12.79
N GLN A 129 20.08 -3.37 11.61
CA GLN A 129 21.52 -3.52 11.40
C GLN A 129 22.33 -2.54 12.25
N ARG A 130 21.94 -1.26 12.27
CA ARG A 130 22.63 -0.25 13.11
C ARG A 130 22.52 -0.55 14.61
N LEU A 131 21.35 -1.00 15.07
CA LEU A 131 21.16 -1.43 16.45
C LEU A 131 22.07 -2.61 16.79
N GLU A 132 22.12 -3.61 15.92
CA GLU A 132 22.96 -4.79 16.09
C GLU A 132 24.45 -4.41 16.15
N THR A 133 24.94 -3.58 15.23
CA THR A 133 26.31 -3.07 15.26
C THR A 133 26.61 -2.35 16.57
N THR A 134 25.69 -1.49 17.03
CA THR A 134 25.86 -0.74 18.30
C THR A 134 25.96 -1.69 19.49
N LEU A 135 25.14 -2.74 19.53
CA LEU A 135 25.16 -3.73 20.60
C LEU A 135 26.47 -4.53 20.60
N ARG A 136 26.95 -4.93 19.42
CA ARG A 136 28.23 -5.66 19.29
C ARG A 136 29.41 -4.81 19.73
N THR A 137 29.45 -3.54 19.35
CA THR A 137 30.51 -2.60 19.79
C THR A 137 30.50 -2.42 21.29
N GLN A 138 29.32 -2.24 21.90
CA GLN A 138 29.21 -2.11 23.36
C GLN A 138 29.63 -3.38 24.10
N GLN A 139 29.34 -4.56 23.54
CA GLN A 139 29.78 -5.81 24.14
C GLN A 139 31.31 -5.91 24.10
N ALA A 140 31.92 -5.62 22.95
CA ALA A 140 33.38 -5.62 22.82
C ALA A 140 34.04 -4.62 23.80
N GLU A 141 33.52 -3.40 23.91
CA GLU A 141 34.03 -2.40 24.87
C GLU A 141 33.89 -2.86 26.34
N GLN A 142 32.84 -3.62 26.67
CA GLN A 142 32.66 -4.19 28.01
C GLN A 142 33.60 -5.35 28.29
N ASP A 143 33.81 -6.21 27.31
CA ASP A 143 34.73 -7.34 27.41
C ASP A 143 36.17 -6.80 27.60
N ASP A 144 36.58 -5.79 26.81
CA ASP A 144 37.88 -5.12 26.95
C ASP A 144 38.06 -4.49 28.34
N GLN A 145 37.04 -3.79 28.86
CA GLN A 145 37.07 -3.20 30.22
C GLN A 145 37.19 -4.26 31.31
N GLN A 146 36.51 -5.40 31.17
CA GLN A 146 36.58 -6.48 32.15
C GLN A 146 37.96 -7.14 32.18
N ASP A 147 38.59 -7.30 31.02
CA ASP A 147 39.94 -7.84 30.91
C ASP A 147 40.95 -6.90 31.59
N GLU A 148 40.87 -5.58 31.32
CA GLU A 148 41.70 -4.56 31.98
C GLU A 148 41.50 -4.57 33.51
N GLU A 149 40.25 -4.54 33.99
CA GLU A 149 39.93 -4.58 35.42
C GLU A 149 40.44 -5.87 36.09
N ALA A 150 40.39 -7.01 35.40
CA ALA A 150 40.87 -8.28 35.90
C ALA A 150 42.42 -8.30 36.03
N GLU A 151 43.13 -7.74 35.05
CA GLU A 151 44.59 -7.57 35.11
C GLU A 151 44.99 -6.65 36.27
N GLU A 152 44.34 -5.49 36.41
CA GLU A 152 44.60 -4.54 37.49
C GLU A 152 44.31 -5.16 38.87
N ALA A 153 43.19 -5.87 39.02
CA ALA A 153 42.84 -6.55 40.26
C ALA A 153 43.84 -7.66 40.60
N SER A 154 44.34 -8.39 39.60
CA SER A 154 45.39 -9.41 39.76
C SER A 154 46.70 -8.79 40.26
N VAL A 155 47.13 -7.69 39.64
CA VAL A 155 48.32 -6.93 40.07
C VAL A 155 48.15 -6.39 41.49
N ALA A 156 47.00 -5.81 41.81
CA ALA A 156 46.71 -5.29 43.15
C ALA A 156 46.78 -6.39 44.22
N ARG A 157 46.22 -7.59 43.94
CA ARG A 157 46.33 -8.75 44.83
C ARG A 157 47.78 -9.22 45.00
N LEU A 158 48.56 -9.25 43.92
CA LEU A 158 49.98 -9.62 43.97
C LEU A 158 50.79 -8.63 44.81
N LEU A 159 50.53 -7.34 44.67
CA LEU A 159 51.19 -6.28 45.47
C LEU A 159 50.78 -6.35 46.94
N ALA A 160 49.50 -6.58 47.24
CA ALA A 160 49.01 -6.73 48.62
C ALA A 160 49.53 -8.01 49.31
N ALA A 161 49.81 -9.07 48.53
CA ALA A 161 50.39 -10.32 49.03
C ALA A 161 51.91 -10.25 49.24
N ARG A 162 52.58 -9.15 48.87
CA ARG A 162 54.00 -8.95 49.21
C ARG A 162 54.09 -8.63 50.71
N PRO A 163 54.79 -9.45 51.51
CA PRO A 163 55.07 -9.07 52.90
C PRO A 163 55.91 -7.80 52.90
N ASP A 164 55.59 -6.86 53.79
CA ASP A 164 56.40 -5.68 54.07
C ASP A 164 57.85 -6.13 54.25
N ARG A 165 58.71 -5.87 53.27
CA ARG A 165 60.14 -5.82 53.54
C ARG A 165 60.35 -4.60 54.41
N GLN A 166 60.36 -4.83 55.72
CA GLN A 166 60.87 -3.87 56.69
C GLN A 166 62.20 -3.34 56.16
N PRO A 167 62.41 -2.00 56.14
CA PRO A 167 63.74 -1.49 55.90
C PRO A 167 64.62 -2.02 57.03
N GLU A 168 65.61 -2.86 56.70
CA GLU A 168 66.68 -3.20 57.63
C GLU A 168 67.33 -1.88 58.06
N ALA A 169 67.08 -1.51 59.31
CA ALA A 169 67.82 -0.48 60.01
C ALA A 169 69.05 -1.15 60.62
N ALA A 170 70.23 -0.92 60.03
CA ALA A 170 71.54 -0.73 60.67
C ALA A 170 72.65 -0.76 59.61
#